data_AF-A0A369KFP1-F1
#
_entry.id   AF-A0A369KFP1-F1
#
_cell.length_a   1.000
_cell.length_b   1.000
_cell.length_c   1.000
_cell.angle_alpha   90.00
_cell.angle_beta   90.00
_cell.angle_gamma   90.00
#
_symmetry.space_group_name_H-M   'P 1'
#
loop_
_entity.id
_entity.type
_entity.pdbx_description
1 polymer ?
#
loop_
_entity_poly.entity_id
_entity_poly.type
_entity_poly.pdbx_seq_one_letter_code
_entity_poly.pdbx_strand_id
1 'polypeptide(L)'
;MPLLEKLIMRSDTPVPEVENMTLFLPSDVDPKQWGKYGLAHTVDIELKLREGQANDAVAGICNSVTHQMILKETKNWTARGVTQNTCATTYINRVKERRGLWAECYQEVRQWILKLKGIKEHLDFPPLKDEDMYAKNAVEPHSLGDGS
;
A
#
# COMPACT_ATOMS: atom_id res chain seq x y z
N MET A 1 5.87 38.94 -1.90
CA MET A 1 4.95 37.95 -1.28
C MET A 1 4.23 38.56 -0.06
N PRO A 2 3.29 39.51 -0.21
CA PRO A 2 2.67 40.19 0.93
C PRO A 2 1.23 39.74 1.26
N LEU A 3 0.74 38.67 0.63
CA LEU A 3 -0.65 38.21 0.78
C LEU A 3 -0.82 37.12 1.85
N LEU A 4 0.24 36.40 2.23
CA LEU A 4 0.17 35.33 3.22
C LEU A 4 0.06 35.86 4.65
N GLU A 5 0.76 36.95 4.97
CA GLU A 5 0.74 37.59 6.31
C GLU A 5 -0.65 38.07 6.72
N LYS A 6 -1.48 38.50 5.76
CA LYS A 6 -2.84 38.97 6.04
C LYS A 6 -3.82 37.84 6.35
N LEU A 7 -3.53 36.60 5.97
CA LEU A 7 -4.40 35.45 6.26
C LEU A 7 -4.13 34.85 7.64
N ILE A 8 -2.93 35.07 8.20
CA ILE A 8 -2.50 34.54 9.50
C ILE A 8 -3.00 35.41 10.66
N MET A 9 -3.36 36.68 10.42
CA MET A 9 -3.72 37.66 11.46
C MET A 9 -5.21 37.69 11.88
N ARG A 10 -5.97 36.59 11.79
CA ARG A 10 -7.40 36.60 12.21
C ARG A 10 -7.97 35.32 12.85
N SER A 11 -7.14 34.41 13.36
CA SER A 11 -7.67 33.31 14.17
C SER A 11 -7.07 33.35 15.58
N ASP A 12 -7.85 33.79 16.56
CA ASP A 12 -7.62 33.59 18.01
C ASP A 12 -7.79 32.10 18.39
N THR A 13 -7.30 31.20 17.54
CA THR A 13 -7.24 29.76 17.84
C THR A 13 -5.93 29.50 18.57
N PRO A 14 -5.93 28.81 19.72
CA PRO A 14 -4.69 28.40 20.36
C PRO A 14 -3.88 27.64 19.33
N VAL A 15 -2.59 28.00 19.19
CA VAL A 15 -1.67 27.28 18.32
C VAL A 15 -1.73 25.82 18.76
N PRO A 16 -2.19 24.90 17.90
CA PRO A 16 -2.27 23.49 18.28
C PRO A 16 -0.87 23.01 18.60
N GLU A 17 -0.76 22.10 19.57
CA GLU A 17 0.49 21.38 19.81
C GLU A 17 0.97 20.77 18.49
N VAL A 18 2.29 20.71 18.29
CA VAL A 18 2.89 20.29 17.01
C VAL A 18 2.34 18.94 16.54
N GLU A 19 2.03 18.05 17.48
CA GLU A 19 1.47 16.71 17.25
C GLU A 19 0.05 16.75 16.66
N ASN A 20 -0.68 17.84 16.85
CA ASN A 20 -2.06 18.05 16.39
C ASN A 20 -2.14 18.90 15.12
N MET A 21 -1.01 19.27 14.52
CA MET A 21 -1.01 20.01 13.26
C MET A 21 -1.23 19.07 12.07
N THR A 22 -2.33 19.28 11.36
CA THR A 22 -2.61 18.59 10.09
C THR A 22 -1.65 19.08 9.01
N LEU A 23 -0.81 18.17 8.51
CA LEU A 23 0.06 18.42 7.37
C LEU A 23 -0.72 18.16 6.07
N PHE A 24 -0.98 19.22 5.30
CA PHE A 24 -1.58 19.09 3.98
C PHE A 24 -0.52 18.69 2.95
N LEU A 25 -0.75 17.56 2.28
CA LEU A 25 0.11 17.07 1.22
C LEU A 25 -0.39 17.52 -0.16
N PRO A 26 0.50 17.61 -1.17
CA PRO A 26 0.10 17.89 -2.55
C PRO A 26 -1.06 17.02 -3.07
N SER A 27 -1.10 15.76 -2.67
CA SER A 27 -2.19 14.82 -2.94
C SER A 27 -3.56 15.22 -2.40
N ASP A 28 -3.62 15.98 -1.30
CA ASP A 28 -4.87 16.41 -0.67
C ASP A 28 -5.48 17.61 -1.42
N VAL A 29 -4.69 18.27 -2.25
CA VAL A 29 -5.01 19.50 -2.95
C VAL A 29 -5.17 19.24 -4.45
N ASP A 30 -6.05 19.99 -5.11
CA ASP A 30 -6.20 19.93 -6.57
C ASP A 30 -4.91 20.44 -7.25
N PRO A 31 -4.33 19.74 -8.25
CA PRO A 31 -3.11 20.15 -8.93
C PRO A 31 -3.08 21.61 -9.42
N LYS A 32 -4.24 22.18 -9.77
CA LYS A 32 -4.37 23.58 -10.19
C LYS A 32 -4.01 24.59 -9.09
N GLN A 33 -4.08 24.18 -7.84
CA GLN A 33 -3.85 25.04 -6.68
C GLN A 33 -2.42 24.91 -6.12
N TRP A 34 -1.62 23.95 -6.59
CA TRP A 34 -0.25 23.75 -6.08
C TRP A 34 0.62 24.99 -6.23
N GLY A 35 0.52 25.71 -7.34
CA GLY A 35 1.25 26.97 -7.55
C GLY A 35 0.82 28.08 -6.59
N LYS A 36 -0.46 28.12 -6.21
CA LYS A 36 -1.00 29.10 -5.26
C LYS A 36 -0.48 28.87 -3.83
N TYR A 37 -0.33 27.60 -3.44
CA TYR A 37 0.12 27.21 -2.09
C TYR A 37 1.63 26.94 -2.00
N GLY A 38 2.36 27.13 -3.09
CA GLY A 38 3.80 26.85 -3.12
C GLY A 38 4.16 25.37 -3.01
N LEU A 39 3.21 24.46 -3.21
CA LEU A 39 3.41 23.00 -3.08
C LEU A 39 4.13 22.37 -4.28
N ALA A 40 4.35 23.13 -5.36
CA ALA A 40 4.96 22.60 -6.59
C ALA A 40 6.32 21.90 -6.35
N HIS A 41 7.12 22.39 -5.40
CA HIS A 41 8.44 21.82 -5.09
C HIS A 41 8.37 20.57 -4.19
N THR A 42 7.25 20.35 -3.49
CA THR A 42 7.06 19.18 -2.63
C THR A 42 6.40 18.01 -3.36
N VAL A 43 5.86 18.22 -4.57
CA VAL A 43 5.27 17.17 -5.40
C VAL A 43 6.27 16.05 -5.67
N ASP A 44 7.50 16.38 -6.07
CA ASP A 44 8.53 15.38 -6.37
C ASP A 44 8.94 14.58 -5.14
N ILE A 45 8.93 15.22 -3.97
CA ILE A 45 9.25 14.58 -2.69
C ILE A 45 8.13 13.62 -2.30
N GLU A 46 6.88 14.09 -2.35
CA GLU A 46 5.73 13.24 -2.06
C GLU A 46 5.68 12.06 -3.02
N LEU A 47 5.91 12.29 -4.31
CA LEU A 47 5.89 11.23 -5.31
C LEU A 47 6.86 10.10 -4.94
N LYS A 48 8.11 10.42 -4.58
CA LYS A 48 9.09 9.42 -4.13
C LYS A 48 8.63 8.67 -2.87
N LEU A 49 7.99 9.36 -1.94
CA LEU A 49 7.43 8.72 -0.73
C LEU A 49 6.31 7.74 -1.11
N ARG A 50 5.42 8.11 -2.03
CA ARG A 50 4.35 7.23 -2.50
C ARG A 50 4.88 6.04 -3.28
N GLU A 51 5.89 6.24 -4.13
CA GLU A 51 6.57 5.13 -4.83
C GLU A 51 7.20 4.15 -3.82
N GLY A 52 7.82 4.65 -2.75
CA GLY A 52 8.30 3.84 -1.63
C GLY A 52 7.17 3.04 -0.95
N GLN A 53 6.07 3.70 -0.58
CA GLN A 53 4.90 3.05 0.02
C GLN A 53 4.30 1.96 -0.86
N ALA A 54 4.23 2.19 -2.18
CA ALA A 54 3.75 1.18 -3.13
C ALA A 54 4.67 -0.04 -3.16
N ASN A 55 5.99 0.17 -3.19
CA ASN A 55 6.97 -0.92 -3.13
C ASN A 55 6.89 -1.72 -1.83
N ASP A 56 6.74 -1.02 -0.69
CA ASP A 56 6.56 -1.66 0.62
C ASP A 56 5.28 -2.50 0.66
N ALA A 57 4.18 -1.99 0.10
CA ALA A 57 2.92 -2.72 0.00
C ALA A 57 3.07 -3.99 -0.86
N VAL A 58 3.75 -3.90 -2.01
CA VAL A 58 4.05 -5.06 -2.87
C VAL A 58 4.90 -6.09 -2.12
N ALA A 59 5.95 -5.66 -1.42
CA ALA A 59 6.76 -6.54 -0.59
C ALA A 59 5.93 -7.21 0.52
N GLY A 60 5.01 -6.45 1.13
CA GLY A 60 4.05 -6.95 2.12
C GLY A 60 3.11 -8.02 1.56
N ILE A 61 2.61 -7.85 0.33
CA ILE A 61 1.81 -8.84 -0.39
C ILE A 61 2.64 -10.10 -0.64
N CYS A 62 3.84 -9.98 -1.22
CA CYS A 62 4.72 -11.11 -1.50
C CYS A 62 5.01 -11.92 -0.22
N ASN A 63 5.42 -11.24 0.85
CA ASN A 63 5.68 -11.87 2.14
C ASN A 63 4.45 -12.59 2.70
N SER A 64 3.26 -11.99 2.56
CA SER A 64 2.01 -12.60 3.02
C SER A 64 1.65 -13.84 2.20
N VAL A 65 1.87 -13.82 0.88
CA VAL A 65 1.66 -14.98 0.00
C VAL A 65 2.60 -16.12 0.38
N THR A 66 3.91 -15.87 0.50
CA THR A 66 4.90 -16.88 0.90
C THR A 66 4.58 -17.45 2.28
N HIS A 67 4.26 -16.60 3.25
CA HIS A 67 3.89 -17.04 4.59
C HIS A 67 2.63 -17.91 4.57
N GLN A 68 1.62 -17.54 3.78
CA GLN A 68 0.41 -18.35 3.63
C GLN A 68 0.71 -19.73 3.03
N MET A 69 1.63 -19.83 2.06
CA MET A 69 2.05 -21.10 1.47
C MET A 69 2.69 -22.01 2.53
N ILE A 70 3.66 -21.48 3.28
CA ILE A 70 4.36 -22.21 4.36
C ILE A 70 3.36 -22.69 5.43
N LEU A 71 2.39 -21.85 5.82
CA LEU A 71 1.37 -22.22 6.80
C LEU A 71 0.44 -23.32 6.30
N LYS A 72 0.05 -23.28 5.01
CA LYS A 72 -0.76 -24.33 4.40
C LYS A 72 -0.02 -25.67 4.38
N GLU A 73 1.25 -25.65 4.00
CA GLU A 73 2.09 -26.84 4.02
C GLU A 73 2.24 -27.38 5.45
N THR A 74 2.64 -26.53 6.39
CA THR A 74 2.79 -26.90 7.81
C THR A 74 1.50 -27.50 8.39
N LYS A 75 0.34 -26.92 8.04
CA LYS A 75 -0.97 -27.47 8.41
C LYS A 75 -1.16 -28.89 7.87
N ASN A 76 -0.87 -29.12 6.59
CA ASN A 76 -1.04 -30.43 5.95
C ASN A 76 -0.17 -31.52 6.61
N TRP A 77 1.04 -31.19 7.03
CA TRP A 77 1.95 -32.14 7.69
C TRP A 77 1.62 -32.37 9.17
N THR A 78 1.26 -31.30 9.89
CA THR A 78 1.30 -31.28 11.37
C THR A 78 -0.09 -31.33 12.01
N ALA A 79 -1.12 -30.77 11.38
CA ALA A 79 -2.43 -30.64 12.02
C ALA A 79 -3.17 -31.98 12.04
N ARG A 80 -3.35 -32.56 13.24
CA ARG A 80 -4.13 -33.78 13.46
C ARG A 80 -5.35 -33.45 14.33
N GLY A 81 -6.52 -33.91 13.91
CA GLY A 81 -7.78 -33.65 14.60
C GLY A 81 -8.36 -32.25 14.37
N VAL A 82 -9.56 -32.03 14.91
CA VAL A 82 -10.38 -30.83 14.61
C VAL A 82 -9.78 -29.56 15.21
N THR A 83 -9.36 -29.57 16.47
CA THR A 83 -8.87 -28.38 17.17
C THR A 83 -7.63 -27.76 16.52
N GLN A 84 -6.62 -28.59 16.19
CA GLN A 84 -5.40 -28.12 15.53
C GLN A 84 -5.69 -27.59 14.11
N ASN A 85 -6.61 -28.24 13.39
CA ASN A 85 -7.04 -27.77 12.07
C ASN A 85 -7.74 -26.42 12.14
N THR A 86 -8.61 -26.21 13.14
CA THR A 86 -9.28 -24.92 13.34
C THR A 86 -8.25 -23.83 13.64
N CYS A 87 -7.34 -24.04 14.60
CA CYS A 87 -6.29 -23.07 14.92
C CYS A 87 -5.43 -22.72 13.70
N ALA A 88 -4.92 -23.73 12.97
CA ALA A 88 -4.11 -23.52 11.78
C ALA A 88 -4.88 -22.73 10.70
N THR A 89 -6.17 -23.04 10.51
CA THR A 89 -7.04 -22.31 9.58
C THR A 89 -7.23 -20.85 10.01
N THR A 90 -7.42 -20.58 11.30
CA THR A 90 -7.50 -19.21 11.84
C THR A 90 -6.22 -18.43 11.53
N TYR A 91 -5.03 -19.02 11.71
CA TYR A 91 -3.77 -18.36 11.37
C TYR A 91 -3.65 -18.07 9.87
N ILE A 92 -4.00 -19.03 9.01
CA ILE A 92 -4.02 -18.85 7.55
C ILE A 92 -4.95 -17.70 7.16
N ASN A 93 -6.12 -17.61 7.78
CA ASN A 93 -7.09 -16.53 7.52
C ASN A 93 -6.56 -15.16 7.93
N ARG A 94 -5.89 -15.05 9.09
CA ARG A 94 -5.24 -13.79 9.51
C ARG A 94 -4.19 -13.31 8.51
N VAL A 95 -3.38 -14.22 7.95
CA VAL A 95 -2.41 -13.87 6.92
C VAL A 95 -3.10 -13.44 5.63
N LYS A 96 -4.22 -14.08 5.27
CA LYS A 96 -5.05 -13.68 4.12
C LYS A 96 -5.65 -12.27 4.31
N GLU A 97 -6.15 -11.96 5.50
CA GLU A 97 -6.66 -10.62 5.84
C GLU A 97 -5.56 -9.57 5.73
N ARG A 98 -4.37 -9.84 6.30
CA ARG A 98 -3.22 -8.93 6.21
C ARG A 98 -2.79 -8.69 4.76
N ARG A 99 -2.86 -9.71 3.91
CA ARG A 99 -2.62 -9.58 2.47
C ARG A 99 -3.63 -8.63 1.80
N GLY A 100 -4.90 -8.70 2.21
CA GLY A 100 -5.96 -7.79 1.76
C GLY A 100 -5.65 -6.34 2.12
N LEU A 101 -5.24 -6.09 3.37
CA LEU A 101 -4.85 -4.74 3.83
C LEU A 101 -3.68 -4.15 3.02
N TRP A 102 -2.68 -4.97 2.68
CA TRP A 102 -1.59 -4.51 1.82
C TRP A 102 -2.04 -4.21 0.39
N ALA A 103 -2.99 -4.99 -0.15
CA ALA A 103 -3.57 -4.75 -1.46
C ALA A 103 -4.39 -3.46 -1.51
N GLU A 104 -5.20 -3.19 -0.47
CA GLU A 104 -5.93 -1.93 -0.32
C GLU A 104 -4.96 -0.74 -0.25
N CYS A 105 -3.92 -0.85 0.59
CA CYS A 105 -2.88 0.16 0.70
C CYS A 105 -2.19 0.44 -0.65
N TYR A 106 -1.83 -0.60 -1.41
CA TYR A 106 -1.27 -0.45 -2.74
C TYR A 106 -2.22 0.27 -3.71
N GLN A 107 -3.51 -0.11 -3.71
CA GLN A 107 -4.51 0.52 -4.56
C GLN A 107 -4.71 2.00 -4.24
N GLU A 108 -4.76 2.36 -2.96
CA GLU A 108 -4.82 3.73 -2.51
C GLU A 108 -3.58 4.50 -2.97
N VAL A 109 -2.38 4.04 -2.60
CA VAL A 109 -1.13 4.72 -2.97
C VAL A 109 -0.99 4.89 -4.49
N ARG A 110 -1.40 3.87 -5.27
CA ARG A 110 -1.43 3.96 -6.74
C ARG A 110 -2.30 5.10 -7.22
N GLN A 111 -3.51 5.28 -6.68
CA GLN A 111 -4.37 6.41 -7.06
C GLN A 111 -3.70 7.77 -6.79
N TRP A 112 -2.95 7.87 -5.69
CA TRP A 112 -2.24 9.09 -5.32
C TRP A 112 -1.08 9.35 -6.28
N ILE A 113 -0.29 8.33 -6.65
CA ILE A 113 0.76 8.42 -7.67
C ILE A 113 0.18 8.90 -9.01
N LEU A 114 -0.94 8.31 -9.45
CA LEU A 114 -1.60 8.70 -10.70
C LEU A 114 -2.08 10.15 -10.66
N LYS A 115 -2.67 10.57 -9.53
CA LYS A 115 -3.10 11.96 -9.32
C LYS A 115 -1.93 12.93 -9.35
N LEU A 116 -0.81 12.60 -8.69
CA LEU A 116 0.38 13.44 -8.62
C LEU A 116 1.04 13.61 -10.00
N LYS A 117 1.13 12.53 -10.79
CA LYS A 117 1.69 12.58 -12.15
C LYS A 117 0.70 13.11 -13.21
N GLY A 118 -0.59 13.19 -12.89
CA GLY A 118 -1.63 13.59 -13.85
C GLY A 118 -1.84 12.56 -14.98
N ILE A 119 -1.53 11.29 -14.72
CA ILE A 119 -1.65 10.19 -15.69
C ILE A 119 -2.71 9.20 -15.26
N LYS A 120 -3.26 8.43 -16.20
CA LYS A 120 -4.29 7.40 -15.91
C LYS A 120 -3.68 6.03 -15.60
N GLU A 121 -2.53 5.74 -16.20
CA GLU A 121 -1.84 4.47 -16.06
C GLU A 121 -0.35 4.70 -15.90
N HIS A 122 0.29 3.85 -15.10
CA HIS A 122 1.71 3.88 -14.83
C HIS A 122 2.28 2.49 -15.13
N LEU A 123 3.34 2.42 -15.93
CA LEU A 123 3.95 1.15 -16.31
C LEU A 123 4.54 0.42 -15.09
N ASP A 124 5.28 1.15 -14.25
CA ASP A 124 5.92 0.58 -13.07
C ASP A 124 4.95 0.25 -11.92
N PHE A 125 3.74 0.81 -11.93
CA PHE A 125 2.70 0.58 -10.91
C PHE A 125 1.39 0.13 -11.57
N PRO A 126 1.36 -1.10 -12.13
CA PRO A 126 0.18 -1.63 -12.79
C PRO A 126 -0.97 -1.86 -11.79
N PRO A 127 -2.22 -1.92 -12.27
CA PRO A 127 -3.33 -2.31 -11.43
C PRO A 127 -3.12 -3.74 -10.91
N LEU A 128 -3.34 -3.96 -9.62
CA LEU A 128 -3.24 -5.27 -9.00
C LEU A 128 -4.43 -6.13 -9.42
N LYS A 129 -4.18 -7.31 -9.98
CA LYS A 129 -5.22 -8.30 -10.29
C LYS A 129 -5.31 -9.35 -9.19
N ASP A 130 -6.45 -10.01 -9.10
CA ASP A 130 -6.62 -11.13 -8.17
C ASP A 130 -5.62 -12.26 -8.44
N GLU A 131 -5.22 -12.45 -9.70
CA GLU A 131 -4.19 -13.41 -10.13
C GLU A 131 -2.83 -13.15 -9.48
N ASP A 132 -2.46 -11.87 -9.30
CA ASP A 132 -1.19 -11.45 -8.69
C ASP A 132 -1.16 -11.73 -7.17
N MET A 133 -2.31 -12.01 -6.56
CA MET A 133 -2.42 -12.30 -5.13
C MET A 133 -2.11 -13.75 -4.78
N TYR A 134 -1.74 -14.57 -5.77
CA TYR A 134 -1.44 -15.98 -5.58
C TYR A 134 -0.13 -16.35 -6.27
N ALA A 135 0.70 -17.14 -5.59
CA ALA A 135 1.86 -17.78 -6.19
C ALA A 135 1.56 -19.28 -6.37
N LYS A 136 1.97 -19.85 -7.51
CA LYS A 136 1.93 -21.29 -7.74
C LYS A 136 2.89 -21.96 -6.73
N ASN A 137 2.44 -23.04 -6.09
CA ASN A 137 3.29 -23.80 -5.18
C ASN A 137 4.47 -24.40 -5.95
N ALA A 138 5.69 -23.91 -5.69
CA ALA A 138 6.92 -24.44 -6.28
C ALA A 138 7.31 -25.85 -5.74
N VAL A 139 6.54 -26.38 -4.78
CA VAL A 139 6.79 -27.68 -4.13
C VAL A 139 6.10 -28.83 -4.87
N GLU A 140 5.15 -28.57 -5.77
CA GLU A 140 4.64 -29.64 -6.64
C GLU A 140 5.75 -30.09 -7.60
N PRO A 141 6.04 -31.40 -7.70
CA PRO A 141 7.07 -31.90 -8.60
C PRO A 141 6.74 -31.41 -10.01
N HIS A 142 7.65 -30.63 -10.57
CA HIS A 142 7.48 -30.08 -11.89
C HIS A 142 7.31 -31.26 -12.85
N SER A 143 6.16 -31.36 -13.51
CA SER A 143 6.06 -32.22 -14.67
C SER A 143 7.13 -31.74 -15.66
N LEU A 144 8.06 -32.63 -16.03
CA LEU A 144 9.05 -32.38 -17.07
C LEU A 144 8.33 -31.81 -18.31
N GLY A 145 8.47 -30.51 -18.57
CA GLY A 145 7.83 -29.86 -19.72
C GLY A 145 7.39 -28.40 -19.55
N ASP A 146 7.30 -27.86 -18.33
CA ASP A 146 6.77 -26.49 -18.10
C ASP A 146 7.80 -25.35 -18.30
N GLY A 147 8.83 -25.58 -19.12
CA GLY A 147 9.82 -24.55 -19.50
C GLY A 147 9.80 -24.28 -20.99
N SER A 148 9.13 -23.21 -21.41
CA SER A 148 9.34 -22.52 -22.69
C SER A 148 9.04 -21.04 -22.51
#